data_AF-A0A967K2L4-F1
#
_entry.id   AF-A0A967K2L4-F1
#
_cell.length_a   1.000
_cell.length_b   1.000
_cell.length_c   1.000
_cell.angle_alpha   90.00
_cell.angle_beta   90.00
_cell.angle_gamma   90.00
#
_symmetry.space_group_name_H-M   'P 1'
#
loop_
_entity.id
_entity.type
_entity.pdbx_description
1 polymer ?
#
loop_
_entity_poly.entity_id
_entity_poly.type
_entity_poly.pdbx_seq_one_letter_code
_entity_poly.pdbx_strand_id
1 'polypeptide(L)'
;WFQEVRGFQGFAISDYTVPSSSRHPVIVAAQSVYGGNYAFQGVLAASIRLYWLSAFIREVSLPPESVFFLIDRNGNILADRAAMLNQPEAAGAVQKASDLSSLASVIGSDLAEAVLGRRVTDFEADGPDGVRRVFSSVALPHGDVTVLFGMPAVSTLGGLEKDLINRVL
;
A
#
# COMPACT_ATOMS: atom_id res chain seq x y z
N TRP A 1 3.98 -17.08 -3.22
CA TRP A 1 4.72 -16.39 -4.30
C TRP A 1 5.32 -17.31 -5.37
N PHE A 2 6.31 -18.18 -5.11
CA PHE A 2 6.96 -18.97 -6.20
C PHE A 2 5.99 -19.91 -6.91
N GLN A 3 5.12 -20.60 -6.17
CA GLN A 3 4.10 -21.47 -6.76
C GLN A 3 3.03 -20.68 -7.51
N GLU A 4 2.63 -19.52 -7.00
CA GLU A 4 1.67 -18.64 -7.68
C GLU A 4 2.22 -18.17 -9.02
N VAL A 5 3.43 -17.59 -9.06
CA VAL A 5 4.00 -17.08 -10.30
C VAL A 5 4.39 -18.20 -11.28
N ARG A 6 4.52 -19.44 -10.81
CA ARG A 6 4.65 -20.60 -11.70
C ARG A 6 3.32 -20.97 -12.36
N GLY A 7 2.21 -20.80 -11.63
CA GLY A 7 0.86 -21.01 -12.14
C GLY A 7 0.38 -19.90 -13.08
N PHE A 8 0.77 -18.65 -12.79
CA PHE A 8 0.51 -17.49 -13.63
C PHE A 8 1.69 -17.30 -14.59
N GLN A 9 1.53 -17.57 -15.88
CA GLN A 9 2.57 -17.38 -16.91
C GLN A 9 2.87 -15.87 -17.14
N GLY A 10 3.23 -15.13 -16.09
CA GLY A 10 3.31 -13.67 -16.11
C GLY A 10 3.90 -13.09 -14.82
N PHE A 11 3.68 -11.78 -14.68
CA PHE A 11 4.11 -10.99 -13.53
C PHE A 11 3.16 -11.18 -12.34
N ALA A 12 3.71 -11.29 -11.14
CA ALA A 12 2.94 -11.37 -9.90
C ALA A 12 3.60 -10.56 -8.78
N ILE A 13 2.77 -9.99 -7.92
CA ILE A 13 3.17 -9.42 -6.64
C ILE A 13 2.73 -10.37 -5.55
N SER A 14 3.62 -10.73 -4.63
CA SER A 14 3.27 -11.62 -3.53
C SER A 14 2.50 -10.91 -2.43
N ASP A 15 1.89 -11.72 -1.57
CA ASP A 15 1.56 -11.32 -0.21
C ASP A 15 2.78 -10.85 0.56
N TYR A 16 2.53 -10.16 1.67
CA TYR A 16 3.54 -9.89 2.68
C TYR A 16 4.19 -11.19 3.18
N THR A 17 5.53 -11.21 3.22
CA THR A 17 6.27 -12.33 3.78
C THR A 17 7.49 -11.84 4.55
N VAL A 18 7.92 -12.62 5.54
CA VAL A 18 9.17 -12.42 6.27
C VAL A 18 10.13 -13.54 5.84
N PRO A 19 11.07 -13.29 4.91
CA PRO A 19 11.92 -14.34 4.38
C PRO A 19 12.91 -14.79 5.46
N SER A 20 13.29 -16.07 5.49
CA SER A 20 14.23 -16.59 6.49
C SER A 20 15.60 -15.89 6.47
N SER A 21 15.98 -15.29 5.34
CA SER A 21 17.22 -14.52 5.17
C SER A 21 17.15 -13.09 5.70
N SER A 22 15.98 -12.58 6.10
CA SER A 22 15.80 -11.22 6.58
C SER A 22 14.77 -11.13 7.70
N ARG A 23 15.04 -10.29 8.70
CA ARG A 23 14.01 -9.93 9.70
C ARG A 23 13.04 -8.87 9.18
N HIS A 24 13.29 -8.34 7.99
CA HIS A 24 12.44 -7.32 7.39
C HIS A 24 11.37 -7.96 6.52
N PRO A 25 10.15 -7.45 6.59
CA PRO A 25 9.09 -7.89 5.72
C PRO A 25 9.33 -7.39 4.32
N VAL A 26 8.93 -8.21 3.37
CA VAL A 26 9.03 -7.90 1.97
C VAL A 26 7.74 -8.25 1.26
N ILE A 27 7.52 -7.54 0.17
CA ILE A 27 6.69 -8.00 -0.94
C ILE A 27 7.64 -8.44 -2.04
N VAL A 28 7.34 -9.56 -2.70
CA VAL A 28 8.15 -10.10 -3.79
C VAL A 28 7.45 -9.80 -5.10
N ALA A 29 8.09 -9.02 -5.96
CA ALA A 29 7.72 -8.93 -7.37
C ALA A 29 8.41 -10.07 -8.11
N ALA A 30 7.65 -10.86 -8.86
CA ALA A 30 8.14 -12.04 -9.52
C ALA A 30 7.64 -12.14 -10.97
N GLN A 31 8.47 -12.71 -11.84
CA GLN A 31 8.16 -12.97 -13.24
C GLN A 31 8.60 -14.39 -13.59
N SER A 32 7.68 -15.21 -14.10
CA SER A 32 8.03 -16.52 -14.63
C SER A 32 8.77 -16.42 -15.96
N VAL A 33 9.76 -17.29 -16.15
CA VAL A 33 10.61 -17.36 -17.34
C VAL A 33 10.36 -18.69 -18.06
N TYR A 34 10.06 -18.61 -19.35
CA TYR A 34 9.81 -19.76 -20.22
C TYR A 34 10.80 -19.79 -21.38
N GLY A 35 11.27 -20.99 -21.73
CA GLY A 35 12.14 -21.21 -22.89
C GLY A 35 11.37 -21.35 -24.21
N GLY A 36 12.09 -21.56 -25.31
CA GLY A 36 11.54 -21.62 -26.68
C GLY A 36 10.46 -22.67 -26.93
N ASN A 37 10.30 -23.67 -26.05
CA ASN A 37 9.23 -24.68 -26.12
C ASN A 37 8.10 -24.43 -25.10
N TYR A 38 7.94 -23.20 -24.61
CA TYR A 38 7.06 -22.86 -23.47
C TYR A 38 7.35 -23.68 -22.20
N ALA A 39 8.56 -24.23 -22.10
CA ALA A 39 9.00 -24.96 -20.92
C ALA A 39 9.37 -23.97 -19.82
N PHE A 40 8.81 -24.14 -18.63
CA PHE A 40 9.15 -23.33 -17.46
C PHE A 40 10.63 -23.54 -17.08
N GLN A 41 11.40 -22.45 -17.05
CA GLN A 41 12.83 -22.47 -16.73
C GLN A 41 13.12 -21.94 -15.33
N GLY A 42 12.25 -21.09 -14.78
CA GLY A 42 12.42 -20.53 -13.45
C GLY A 42 11.63 -19.24 -13.23
N VAL A 43 12.06 -18.49 -12.22
CA VAL A 43 11.44 -17.23 -11.81
C VAL A 43 12.52 -16.19 -11.55
N LEU A 44 12.36 -15.00 -12.12
CA LEU A 44 13.07 -13.79 -11.70
C LEU A 44 12.27 -13.15 -10.57
N ALA A 45 12.93 -12.84 -9.46
CA ALA A 45 12.29 -12.27 -8.29
C ALA A 45 13.08 -11.10 -7.71
N ALA A 46 12.36 -10.07 -7.28
CA ALA A 46 12.90 -8.91 -6.58
C ALA A 46 12.12 -8.69 -5.29
N SER A 47 12.84 -8.63 -4.16
CA SER A 47 12.24 -8.36 -2.85
C SER A 47 12.21 -6.86 -2.58
N ILE A 48 11.01 -6.32 -2.42
CA ILE A 48 10.77 -4.94 -2.04
C ILE A 48 10.61 -4.90 -0.52
N ARG A 49 11.59 -4.33 0.17
CA ARG A 49 11.52 -4.16 1.63
C ARG A 49 10.52 -3.06 1.95
N LEU A 50 9.56 -3.32 2.83
CA LEU A 50 8.48 -2.37 3.08
C LEU A 50 8.97 -1.05 3.68
N TYR A 51 10.05 -1.05 4.46
CA TYR A 51 10.62 0.21 4.95
C TYR A 51 11.13 1.11 3.79
N TRP A 52 11.52 0.58 2.63
CA TRP A 52 11.94 1.43 1.51
C TRP A 52 10.76 2.21 0.92
N LEU A 53 9.56 1.64 0.95
CA LEU A 53 8.35 2.34 0.56
C LEU A 53 8.10 3.58 1.45
N SER A 54 8.63 3.60 2.68
CA SER A 54 8.59 4.79 3.56
C SER A 54 9.43 5.94 3.03
N ALA A 55 10.60 5.63 2.45
CA ALA A 55 11.51 6.62 1.89
C ALA A 55 10.88 7.27 0.66
N PHE A 56 10.24 6.47 -0.20
CA PHE A 56 9.49 6.97 -1.33
C PHE A 56 8.36 7.93 -0.89
N ILE A 57 7.57 7.56 0.12
CA ILE A 57 6.50 8.42 0.65
C ILE A 57 7.05 9.72 1.26
N ARG A 58 8.26 9.71 1.83
CA ARG A 58 8.93 10.92 2.36
C ARG A 58 9.35 11.90 1.27
N GLU A 59 9.76 11.38 0.10
CA GLU A 59 10.17 12.23 -1.03
C GLU A 59 8.99 12.90 -1.72
N VAL A 60 7.81 12.26 -1.71
CA VAL A 60 6.58 12.88 -2.20
C VAL A 60 6.10 13.91 -1.18
N SER A 61 6.10 15.20 -1.55
CA SER A 61 5.59 16.30 -0.72
C SER A 61 4.06 16.26 -0.58
N LEU A 62 3.56 15.25 0.12
CA LEU A 62 2.14 15.07 0.41
C LEU A 62 1.70 15.99 1.56
N PRO A 63 0.44 16.46 1.56
CA PRO A 63 -0.12 17.19 2.69
C PRO A 63 0.12 16.43 4.02
N PRO A 64 0.44 17.13 5.12
CA PRO A 64 0.76 16.52 6.41
C PRO A 64 -0.30 15.52 6.90
N GLU A 65 -1.56 15.80 6.62
CA GLU A 65 -2.70 15.00 7.08
C GLU A 65 -3.07 13.86 6.11
N SER A 66 -2.28 13.65 5.05
CA SER A 66 -2.45 12.51 4.14
C SER A 66 -2.06 11.20 4.81
N VAL A 67 -2.79 10.14 4.49
CA VAL A 67 -2.57 8.79 5.03
C VAL A 67 -2.23 7.82 3.92
N PHE A 68 -1.42 6.83 4.24
CA PHE A 68 -1.04 5.75 3.34
C PHE A 68 -1.04 4.45 4.14
N PHE A 69 -1.68 3.42 3.60
CA PHE A 69 -1.76 2.09 4.18
C PHE A 69 -1.46 1.03 3.15
N LEU A 70 -0.73 0.01 3.59
CA LEU A 70 -0.59 -1.26 2.90
C LEU A 70 -1.38 -2.30 3.70
N ILE A 71 -2.27 -3.03 3.03
CA ILE A 71 -3.32 -3.80 3.70
C ILE A 71 -3.33 -5.22 3.11
N ASP A 72 -3.47 -6.24 3.96
CA ASP A 72 -3.67 -7.62 3.50
C ASP A 72 -5.15 -7.92 3.15
N ARG A 73 -5.43 -9.10 2.59
CA ARG A 73 -6.81 -9.56 2.28
C ARG A 73 -7.78 -9.58 3.45
N ASN A 74 -7.28 -9.63 4.68
CA ASN A 74 -8.10 -9.70 5.87
C ASN A 74 -8.37 -8.30 6.44
N GLY A 75 -7.85 -7.25 5.79
CA GLY A 75 -7.96 -5.88 6.27
C GLY A 75 -6.94 -5.52 7.34
N ASN A 76 -5.92 -6.34 7.57
CA ASN A 76 -4.86 -5.98 8.51
C ASN A 76 -3.94 -4.95 7.88
N ILE A 77 -3.61 -3.91 8.64
CA ILE A 77 -2.63 -2.90 8.21
C ILE A 77 -1.23 -3.49 8.39
N LEU A 78 -0.53 -3.66 7.27
CA LEU A 78 0.83 -4.20 7.22
C LEU A 78 1.88 -3.10 7.36
N ALA A 79 1.57 -1.90 6.85
CA ALA A 79 2.39 -0.72 6.97
C ALA A 79 1.50 0.53 6.90
N ASP A 80 1.86 1.57 7.66
CA ASP A 80 1.23 2.87 7.60
C ASP A 80 2.26 4.00 7.60
N ARG A 81 1.89 5.19 7.12
CA ARG A 81 2.78 6.36 7.05
C ARG A 81 3.43 6.69 8.40
N ALA A 82 2.70 6.64 9.53
CA ALA A 82 3.23 7.02 10.83
C ALA A 82 4.28 6.00 11.35
N ALA A 83 3.97 4.70 11.27
CA ALA A 83 4.88 3.62 11.59
C ALA A 83 6.14 3.65 10.69
N MET A 84 5.97 4.06 9.43
CA MET A 84 7.03 4.18 8.45
C MET A 84 7.94 5.40 8.63
N LEU A 85 7.39 6.54 9.06
CA LEU A 85 8.16 7.75 9.35
C LEU A 85 8.96 7.65 10.66
N ASN A 86 8.45 6.90 11.63
CA ASN A 86 9.05 6.77 12.96
C ASN A 86 10.03 5.58 13.08
N GLN A 87 10.29 4.83 12.00
CA GLN A 87 11.24 3.72 12.01
C GLN A 87 12.67 4.19 11.65
N PRO A 88 13.67 3.95 12.51
CA PRO A 88 15.07 4.03 12.10
C PRO A 88 15.34 2.97 11.03
N GLU A 89 16.05 3.33 9.95
CA GLU A 89 16.47 2.43 8.86
C GLU A 89 17.13 1.12 9.34
N ALA A 90 17.71 1.12 10.54
CA ALA A 90 18.43 0.00 11.16
C ALA A 90 17.59 -0.86 12.13
N ALA A 91 16.34 -0.50 12.42
CA ALA A 91 15.50 -1.26 13.34
C ALA A 91 14.91 -2.49 12.62
N GLY A 92 15.60 -3.62 12.75
CA GLY A 92 15.27 -4.94 12.17
C GLY A 92 13.96 -5.59 12.60
N ALA A 93 12.95 -4.82 13.00
CA ALA A 93 11.65 -5.31 13.42
C ALA A 93 10.53 -4.43 12.84
N VAL A 94 9.58 -5.08 12.17
CA VAL A 94 8.23 -4.53 12.03
C VAL A 94 7.72 -4.36 13.44
N GLN A 95 7.66 -3.14 13.94
CA GLN A 95 6.75 -2.90 15.05
C GLN A 95 5.37 -3.31 14.56
N LYS A 96 4.66 -4.10 15.38
CA LYS A 96 3.23 -4.33 15.19
C LYS A 96 2.62 -3.00 14.78
N ALA A 97 1.80 -3.04 13.72
CA ALA A 97 1.05 -1.90 13.21
C ALA A 97 0.57 -1.02 14.37
N SER A 98 0.47 0.28 14.10
CA SER A 98 -0.09 1.27 15.03
C SER A 98 -1.38 0.75 15.72
N ASP A 99 -1.88 1.44 16.76
CA ASP A 99 -3.16 1.08 17.41
C ASP A 99 -4.30 0.81 16.40
N LEU A 100 -4.17 1.36 15.18
CA LEU A 100 -4.88 0.97 13.98
C LEU A 100 -4.32 -0.35 13.40
N SER A 101 -4.71 -1.47 14.00
CA SER A 101 -4.37 -2.81 13.49
C SER A 101 -5.21 -3.24 12.29
N SER A 102 -6.34 -2.57 12.02
CA SER A 102 -7.29 -2.96 10.98
C SER A 102 -7.79 -1.77 10.15
N LEU A 103 -8.08 -2.00 8.87
CA LEU A 103 -8.68 -1.02 7.97
C LEU A 103 -10.05 -0.53 8.49
N ALA A 104 -10.83 -1.41 9.12
CA ALA A 104 -12.12 -1.07 9.69
C ALA A 104 -12.01 0.03 10.77
N SER A 105 -10.89 0.09 11.50
CA SER A 105 -10.64 1.17 12.48
C SER A 105 -10.33 2.52 11.83
N VAL A 106 -10.00 2.54 10.53
CA VAL A 106 -9.63 3.75 9.79
C VAL A 106 -10.82 4.35 9.05
N ILE A 107 -11.60 3.51 8.36
CA ILE A 107 -12.68 3.97 7.46
C ILE A 107 -14.06 3.38 7.80
N GLY A 108 -14.18 2.64 8.90
CA GLY A 108 -15.39 1.91 9.26
C GLY A 108 -15.51 0.55 8.56
N SER A 109 -16.28 -0.37 9.16
CA SER A 109 -16.39 -1.76 8.70
C SER A 109 -16.99 -1.89 7.30
N ASP A 110 -18.09 -1.18 7.02
CA ASP A 110 -18.80 -1.29 5.73
C ASP A 110 -17.92 -0.88 4.54
N LEU A 111 -17.18 0.22 4.70
CA LEU A 111 -16.23 0.69 3.70
C LEU A 111 -15.00 -0.22 3.60
N ALA A 112 -14.49 -0.73 4.73
CA ALA A 112 -13.41 -1.69 4.72
C ALA A 112 -13.78 -2.96 3.94
N GLU A 113 -14.97 -3.52 4.17
CA GLU A 113 -15.47 -4.65 3.38
C GLU A 113 -15.65 -4.31 1.91
N ALA A 114 -16.11 -3.10 1.58
CA ALA A 114 -16.25 -2.65 0.20
C ALA A 114 -14.89 -2.53 -0.51
N VAL A 115 -13.86 -2.01 0.17
CA VAL A 115 -12.49 -1.92 -0.36
C VAL A 115 -11.89 -3.31 -0.55
N LEU A 116 -11.96 -4.18 0.46
CA LEU A 116 -11.42 -5.54 0.39
C LEU A 116 -12.16 -6.40 -0.66
N GLY A 117 -13.47 -6.20 -0.78
CA GLY A 117 -14.30 -6.79 -1.84
C GLY A 117 -14.12 -6.13 -3.21
N ARG A 118 -13.25 -5.12 -3.34
CA ARG A 118 -12.97 -4.36 -4.57
C ARG A 118 -14.23 -3.74 -5.20
N ARG A 119 -15.22 -3.42 -4.36
CA ARG A 119 -16.48 -2.79 -4.75
C ARG A 119 -16.37 -1.28 -4.85
N VAL A 120 -15.36 -0.70 -4.20
CA VAL A 120 -15.05 0.73 -4.26
C VAL A 120 -13.55 0.91 -4.43
N THR A 121 -13.15 1.78 -5.36
CA THR A 121 -11.77 2.21 -5.53
C THR A 121 -11.57 3.58 -4.93
N ASP A 122 -12.49 4.51 -5.21
CA ASP A 122 -12.40 5.90 -4.80
C ASP A 122 -13.64 6.29 -3.98
N PHE A 123 -13.43 6.87 -2.80
CA PHE A 123 -14.52 7.19 -1.86
C PHE A 123 -14.09 8.26 -0.87
N GLU A 124 -15.04 8.90 -0.20
CA GLU A 124 -14.77 9.81 0.90
C GLU A 124 -15.11 9.17 2.24
N ALA A 125 -14.28 9.41 3.25
CA ALA A 125 -14.54 9.00 4.62
C ALA A 125 -13.84 9.92 5.62
N ASP A 126 -14.41 10.00 6.82
CA ASP A 126 -13.75 10.62 7.97
C ASP A 126 -12.75 9.63 8.56
N GLY A 127 -11.51 10.07 8.73
CA GLY A 127 -10.50 9.26 9.43
C GLY A 127 -10.77 9.20 10.94
N PRO A 128 -10.02 8.34 11.67
CA PRO A 128 -10.15 8.24 13.13
C PRO A 128 -9.73 9.53 13.87
N ASP A 129 -9.03 10.42 13.18
CA ASP A 129 -8.65 11.76 13.64
C ASP A 129 -9.71 12.84 13.32
N GLY A 130 -10.86 12.46 12.76
CA GLY A 130 -11.93 13.37 12.36
C GLY A 130 -11.64 14.18 11.09
N VAL A 131 -10.53 13.91 10.40
CA VAL A 131 -10.21 14.58 9.14
C VAL A 131 -10.87 13.85 7.98
N ARG A 132 -11.73 14.57 7.25
CA ARG A 132 -12.38 14.07 6.03
C ARG A 132 -11.38 13.95 4.89
N ARG A 133 -11.32 12.78 4.28
CA ARG A 133 -10.39 12.47 3.19
C ARG A 133 -11.08 11.87 1.98
N VAL A 134 -10.52 12.16 0.81
CA VAL A 134 -10.74 11.40 -0.42
C VAL A 134 -9.73 10.27 -0.45
N PHE A 135 -10.21 9.03 -0.47
CA PHE A 135 -9.43 7.81 -0.52
C PHE A 135 -9.42 7.23 -1.93
N SER A 136 -8.30 6.61 -2.29
CA SER A 136 -8.13 5.78 -3.48
C SER A 136 -7.45 4.46 -3.10
N SER A 137 -7.99 3.34 -3.56
CA SER A 137 -7.49 1.99 -3.28
C SER A 137 -7.09 1.25 -4.55
N VAL A 138 -5.94 0.57 -4.48
CA VAL A 138 -5.37 -0.19 -5.60
C VAL A 138 -4.97 -1.58 -5.10
N ALA A 139 -5.66 -2.61 -5.59
CA ALA A 139 -5.26 -3.99 -5.36
C ALA A 139 -4.06 -4.34 -6.26
N LEU A 140 -3.01 -4.91 -5.67
CA LEU A 140 -1.83 -5.31 -6.42
C LEU A 140 -2.10 -6.61 -7.20
N PRO A 141 -1.57 -6.76 -8.43
CA PRO A 141 -1.85 -7.94 -9.25
C PRO A 141 -1.32 -9.22 -8.63
N HIS A 142 -2.16 -10.27 -8.63
CA HIS A 142 -1.81 -11.63 -8.21
C HIS A 142 -1.29 -11.76 -6.77
N GLY A 143 -1.53 -10.73 -5.94
CA GLY A 143 -1.32 -10.74 -4.50
C GLY A 143 -2.58 -10.31 -3.76
N ASP A 144 -2.64 -10.67 -2.50
CA ASP A 144 -3.72 -10.33 -1.57
C ASP A 144 -3.41 -9.05 -0.81
N VAL A 145 -2.78 -8.09 -1.50
CA VAL A 145 -2.34 -6.81 -0.92
C VAL A 145 -3.02 -5.63 -1.62
N THR A 146 -3.56 -4.72 -0.82
CA THR A 146 -4.18 -3.47 -1.28
C THR A 146 -3.40 -2.28 -0.75
N VAL A 147 -3.12 -1.33 -1.64
CA VAL A 147 -2.63 0.00 -1.26
C VAL A 147 -3.85 0.90 -1.08
N LEU A 148 -3.91 1.61 0.04
CA LEU A 148 -4.93 2.63 0.28
C LEU A 148 -4.23 3.95 0.56
N PHE A 149 -4.64 4.99 -0.17
CA PHE A 149 -4.11 6.32 -0.02
C PHE A 149 -5.26 7.30 0.24
N GLY A 150 -5.09 8.22 1.18
CA GLY A 150 -6.11 9.21 1.54
C GLY A 150 -5.55 10.62 1.63
N MET A 151 -6.17 11.57 0.95
CA MET A 151 -5.82 13.00 0.99
C MET A 151 -6.92 13.82 1.67
N PRO A 152 -6.60 14.87 2.44
CA PRO A 152 -7.62 15.72 3.04
C PRO A 152 -8.46 16.42 1.97
N ALA A 153 -9.79 16.31 2.05
CA ALA A 153 -10.68 16.83 1.02
C ALA A 153 -10.52 18.36 0.84
N VAL A 154 -10.32 19.08 1.95
CA VAL A 154 -10.14 20.53 1.97
C VAL A 154 -8.83 20.99 1.33
N SER A 155 -7.74 20.23 1.44
CA SER A 155 -6.46 20.61 0.81
C SER A 155 -6.41 20.23 -0.67
N THR A 156 -7.19 19.23 -1.08
CA THR A 156 -7.27 18.79 -2.48
C THR A 156 -7.98 19.83 -3.36
N LEU A 157 -9.08 20.44 -2.87
CA LEU A 157 -9.75 21.54 -3.58
C LEU A 157 -9.15 22.91 -3.27
N GLY A 158 -8.80 23.19 -2.01
CA GLY A 158 -8.32 24.52 -1.60
C GLY A 158 -6.96 24.90 -2.20
N GLY A 159 -6.07 23.93 -2.45
CA GLY A 159 -4.82 24.17 -3.17
C GLY A 159 -5.05 24.53 -4.63
N LEU A 160 -5.97 23.82 -5.29
CA LEU A 160 -6.34 24.07 -6.69
C LEU A 160 -7.01 25.44 -6.85
N GLU A 161 -7.92 25.78 -5.93
CA GLU A 161 -8.61 27.07 -5.92
C GLU A 161 -7.64 28.23 -5.68
N LYS A 162 -6.68 28.07 -4.77
CA LYS A 162 -5.62 29.06 -4.51
C LYS A 162 -4.70 29.25 -5.72
N ASP A 163 -4.31 28.17 -6.40
CA ASP A 163 -3.51 28.24 -7.63
C ASP A 163 -4.27 28.87 -8.80
N LEU A 164 -5.58 28.61 -8.90
CA LEU A 164 -6.44 29.25 -9.90
C LEU A 164 -6.57 30.76 -9.64
N ILE A 165 -6.76 31.18 -8.39
CA ILE A 165 -6.83 32.60 -8.02
C ILE A 165 -5.50 33.31 -8.30
N ASN A 166 -4.36 32.69 -7.96
CA ASN A 166 -3.04 33.27 -8.21
C ASN A 166 -2.65 33.37 -9.69
N ARG A 167 -3.35 32.67 -10.60
CA ARG A 167 -3.14 32.77 -12.05
C ARG A 167 -3.96 33.86 -12.73
N VAL A 168 -4.96 34.42 -12.03
CA VAL A 168 -5.85 35.47 -12.56
C VAL A 168 -5.42 36.88 -12.09
N LEU A 169 -4.55 36.95 -11.08
CA LEU A 169 -3.90 38.18 -10.60
C LEU A 169 -2.53 38.39 -11.26
#